data_AF-A0A1L8DC02-F1
#
_entry.id   AF-A0A1L8DC02-F1
#
_cell.length_a   1.000
_cell.length_b   1.000
_cell.length_c   1.000
_cell.angle_alpha   90.00
_cell.angle_beta   90.00
_cell.angle_gamma   90.00
#
_symmetry.space_group_name_H-M   'P 1'
#
loop_
_entity.id
_entity.type
_entity.pdbx_description
1 polymer ?
#
loop_
_entity_poly.entity_id
_entity_poly.type
_entity_poly.pdbx_seq_one_letter_code
_entity_poly.pdbx_strand_id
1 'polypeptide(L)'
;MAIEIFSKFSQEVYCSCCPTKERVFGDLKKMRLKKQPHSDYIDYFLKMLSESNLIPDIEDLEEAKSDKKSEEYRKLGNKYFLSHDPHDYVEALKEYNKSACFALSTEHKSTAISNRSAVLFKMEMFPECIESIRLAREFSLPERLKDKLEHREQMCREKLRNEPPEDVLVPMIDLPVNEKIPYIAKCLALRENKKFGRHIIAEEEIPAGTIIALDKPYCQVIVNSHKYIRCTTCLLQVPHLLIPCDTCTQAMFCSMACKEKALKEFHAIECAVSGSLLKLFRPEYLLASRMVVCAYQAFPDTQTMQGALKKMEKEKKTIFNFDCSQELSPEEKYTPIHTLVTNENNHDENYLLPNYVMSCLIFNVFKKGSTIFRQRYLTTREDENFLKNIIFRHCMISFHNANLLSCMTVNSSGPGPGPEDEYGNRISSFTSLINHSCCSNTRCFPIGTSYGMVTIKKIAAGEQIFNTFGIFYTSMELKMRQDEALQVYGFQCKCLACTRNFSMYNDLPEPANLPPFKADLFRNMSPSSQKDKFQKVVEYIRKYGHHYPTKQLVEAESEFVYSFRSMYKDYSLYWRVHMSTKGSLSFVVSQYNKWTPFVVGKP
;
A
#
# COMPACT_ATOMS: atom_id res chain seq x y z
N MET A 1 -11.00 -7.23 -14.29
CA MET A 1 -12.43 -7.55 -14.44
C MET A 1 -13.36 -6.35 -14.26
N ALA A 2 -13.37 -5.60 -13.14
CA ALA A 2 -14.33 -4.49 -13.01
C ALA A 2 -14.14 -3.38 -14.06
N ILE A 3 -12.90 -3.15 -14.52
CA ILE A 3 -12.61 -2.25 -15.66
C ILE A 3 -13.28 -2.74 -16.94
N GLU A 4 -13.29 -4.05 -17.20
CA GLU A 4 -13.95 -4.62 -18.39
C GLU A 4 -15.46 -4.51 -18.27
N ILE A 5 -16.03 -4.75 -17.08
CA ILE A 5 -17.44 -4.52 -16.79
C ILE A 5 -17.79 -3.05 -17.05
N PHE A 6 -16.99 -2.11 -16.51
CA PHE A 6 -17.17 -0.69 -16.73
C PHE A 6 -16.99 -0.29 -18.19
N SER A 7 -16.07 -0.91 -18.91
CA SER A 7 -15.85 -0.67 -20.35
C SER A 7 -17.07 -1.10 -21.16
N LYS A 8 -17.61 -2.30 -20.92
CA LYS A 8 -18.85 -2.78 -21.54
C LYS A 8 -20.04 -1.88 -21.20
N PHE A 9 -20.20 -1.53 -19.93
CA PHE A 9 -21.23 -0.59 -19.48
C PHE A 9 -21.08 0.78 -20.15
N SER A 10 -19.85 1.29 -20.26
CA SER A 10 -19.55 2.55 -20.92
C SER A 10 -19.88 2.49 -22.41
N GLN A 11 -19.64 1.38 -23.10
CA GLN A 11 -20.04 1.22 -24.49
C GLN A 11 -21.57 1.35 -24.67
N GLU A 12 -22.36 0.84 -23.73
CA GLU A 12 -23.82 0.99 -23.75
C GLU A 12 -24.26 2.43 -23.45
N VAL A 13 -23.65 3.07 -22.46
CA VAL A 13 -23.98 4.45 -22.06
C VAL A 13 -23.55 5.47 -23.11
N TYR A 14 -22.36 5.34 -23.66
CA TYR A 14 -21.75 6.30 -24.59
C TYR A 14 -21.95 5.93 -26.08
N CYS A 15 -22.76 4.91 -26.39
CA CYS A 15 -23.08 4.54 -27.77
C CYS A 15 -23.66 5.74 -28.53
N SER A 16 -22.95 6.23 -29.55
CA SER A 16 -23.34 7.38 -30.37
C SER A 16 -24.66 7.18 -31.13
N CYS A 17 -25.10 5.94 -31.28
CA CYS A 17 -26.32 5.57 -32.00
C CYS A 17 -27.56 5.49 -31.09
N CYS A 18 -27.44 5.80 -29.79
CA CYS A 18 -28.50 5.58 -28.81
C CYS A 18 -28.70 6.80 -27.89
N PRO A 19 -29.94 7.25 -27.60
CA PRO A 19 -30.22 8.37 -26.68
C PRO A 19 -29.91 8.06 -25.20
N THR A 20 -29.24 6.93 -24.91
CA THR A 20 -28.90 6.49 -23.55
C THR A 20 -27.98 7.48 -22.86
N LYS A 21 -27.00 8.06 -23.57
CA LYS A 21 -26.06 9.02 -22.97
C LYS A 21 -26.80 10.25 -22.45
N GLU A 22 -27.57 10.91 -23.32
CA GLU A 22 -28.31 12.12 -22.98
C GLU A 22 -29.31 11.84 -21.86
N ARG A 23 -29.97 10.67 -21.89
CA ARG A 23 -30.88 10.24 -20.83
C ARG A 23 -30.17 10.07 -19.50
N VAL A 24 -29.11 9.26 -19.44
CA VAL A 24 -28.37 8.97 -18.21
C VAL A 24 -27.82 10.27 -17.60
N PHE A 25 -27.11 11.08 -18.39
CA PHE A 25 -26.55 12.34 -17.90
C PHE A 25 -27.63 13.37 -17.54
N GLY A 26 -28.76 13.37 -18.26
CA GLY A 26 -29.93 14.18 -17.93
C GLY A 26 -30.55 13.78 -16.58
N ASP A 27 -30.68 12.48 -16.33
CA ASP A 27 -31.18 11.94 -15.06
C ASP A 27 -30.21 12.29 -13.93
N LEU A 28 -28.91 12.03 -14.09
CA LEU A 28 -27.89 12.37 -13.08
C LEU A 28 -27.92 13.84 -12.67
N LYS A 29 -28.05 14.75 -13.64
CA LYS A 29 -28.18 16.19 -13.38
C LYS A 29 -29.46 16.49 -12.59
N LYS A 30 -30.60 15.87 -12.94
CA LYS A 30 -31.86 16.05 -12.18
C LYS A 30 -31.74 15.53 -10.75
N MET A 31 -31.13 14.36 -10.56
CA MET A 31 -30.89 13.78 -9.23
C MET A 31 -30.01 14.72 -8.39
N ARG A 32 -28.98 15.32 -9.01
CA ARG A 32 -28.05 16.25 -8.35
C ARG A 32 -28.73 17.54 -7.95
N LEU A 33 -29.53 18.13 -8.85
CA LEU A 33 -30.34 19.31 -8.57
C LEU A 33 -31.33 19.07 -7.42
N LYS A 34 -31.88 17.85 -7.32
CA LYS A 34 -32.78 17.44 -6.22
C LYS A 34 -32.04 17.04 -4.94
N LYS A 35 -30.71 17.06 -4.92
CA LYS A 35 -29.87 16.63 -3.78
C LYS A 35 -30.22 15.22 -3.28
N GLN A 36 -30.48 14.30 -4.21
CA GLN A 36 -30.75 12.92 -3.85
C GLN A 36 -29.51 12.26 -3.20
N PRO A 37 -29.70 11.32 -2.25
CA PRO A 37 -28.59 10.59 -1.66
C PRO A 37 -27.91 9.68 -2.70
N HIS A 38 -26.63 9.38 -2.50
CA HIS A 38 -25.87 8.48 -3.39
C HIS A 38 -26.48 7.08 -3.51
N SER A 39 -27.23 6.63 -2.50
CA SER A 39 -28.00 5.39 -2.56
C SER A 39 -28.96 5.33 -3.76
N ASP A 40 -29.58 6.45 -4.12
CA ASP A 40 -30.53 6.53 -5.25
C ASP A 40 -29.79 6.37 -6.59
N TYR A 41 -28.61 7.00 -6.71
CA TYR A 41 -27.74 6.83 -7.88
C TYR A 41 -27.28 5.39 -8.03
N ILE A 42 -26.90 4.76 -6.91
CA ILE A 42 -26.46 3.37 -6.91
C ILE A 42 -27.63 2.43 -7.26
N ASP A 43 -28.84 2.68 -6.77
CA ASP A 43 -30.02 1.92 -7.20
C ASP A 43 -30.33 2.08 -8.69
N TYR A 44 -30.19 3.31 -9.23
CA TYR A 44 -30.32 3.58 -10.67
C TYR A 44 -29.33 2.75 -11.49
N PHE A 45 -28.05 2.76 -11.13
CA PHE A 45 -27.01 2.02 -11.85
C PHE A 45 -27.06 0.51 -11.62
N LEU A 46 -27.45 0.04 -10.43
CA LEU A 46 -27.68 -1.38 -10.17
C LEU A 46 -28.78 -1.93 -11.09
N LYS A 47 -29.86 -1.18 -11.28
CA LYS A 47 -30.91 -1.57 -12.22
C LYS A 47 -30.37 -1.70 -13.64
N MET A 48 -29.64 -0.69 -14.12
CA MET A 48 -29.04 -0.73 -15.46
C MET A 48 -28.07 -1.89 -15.63
N LEU A 49 -27.14 -2.09 -14.69
CA LEU A 49 -26.18 -3.19 -14.75
C LEU A 49 -26.88 -4.56 -14.74
N SER A 50 -28.00 -4.69 -14.02
CA SER A 50 -28.81 -5.90 -14.01
C SER A 50 -29.51 -6.13 -15.34
N GLU A 51 -30.09 -5.10 -15.95
CA GLU A 51 -30.75 -5.17 -17.27
C GLU A 51 -29.76 -5.56 -18.38
N SER A 52 -28.50 -5.13 -18.25
CA SER A 52 -27.41 -5.45 -19.18
C SER A 52 -26.65 -6.75 -18.84
N ASN A 53 -27.05 -7.47 -17.79
CA ASN A 53 -26.36 -8.69 -17.32
C ASN A 53 -24.86 -8.48 -17.05
N LEU A 54 -24.51 -7.34 -16.47
CA LEU A 54 -23.12 -6.93 -16.18
C LEU A 54 -22.73 -7.10 -14.71
N ILE A 55 -23.66 -7.54 -13.86
CA ILE A 55 -23.37 -7.88 -12.46
C ILE A 55 -22.80 -9.31 -12.43
N PRO A 56 -21.55 -9.50 -11.99
CA PRO A 56 -20.95 -10.84 -11.95
C PRO A 56 -21.58 -11.68 -10.84
N ASP A 57 -21.65 -12.99 -11.06
CA ASP A 57 -21.89 -13.93 -9.98
C ASP A 57 -20.64 -13.97 -9.08
N ILE A 58 -20.85 -13.75 -7.79
CA ILE A 58 -19.76 -13.68 -6.81
C ILE A 58 -19.22 -15.08 -6.52
N GLU A 59 -20.05 -16.12 -6.61
CA GLU A 59 -19.62 -17.50 -6.35
C GLU A 59 -18.60 -17.99 -7.39
N ASP A 60 -18.77 -17.58 -8.66
CA ASP A 60 -17.85 -17.89 -9.77
C ASP A 60 -16.45 -17.29 -9.58
N LEU A 61 -16.33 -16.26 -8.75
CA LEU A 61 -15.07 -15.56 -8.50
C LEU A 61 -14.31 -16.13 -7.31
N GLU A 62 -14.97 -16.89 -6.44
CA GLU A 62 -14.34 -17.53 -5.31
C GLU A 62 -13.68 -18.85 -5.69
N GLU A 63 -12.68 -19.24 -4.91
CA GLU A 63 -11.99 -20.52 -5.11
C GLU A 63 -11.84 -21.26 -3.79
N ALA A 64 -12.41 -22.46 -3.76
CA ALA A 64 -12.25 -23.38 -2.65
C ALA A 64 -10.82 -23.94 -2.58
N LYS A 65 -10.38 -24.21 -1.36
CA LYS A 65 -9.18 -25.01 -1.10
C LYS A 65 -9.35 -26.42 -1.67
N SER A 66 -8.25 -26.99 -2.15
CA SER A 66 -8.21 -28.31 -2.77
C SER A 66 -6.78 -28.86 -2.69
N ASP A 67 -6.61 -30.03 -2.08
CA ASP A 67 -5.32 -30.71 -2.05
C ASP A 67 -4.82 -31.07 -3.46
N LYS A 68 -5.74 -31.33 -4.41
CA LYS A 68 -5.40 -31.50 -5.82
C LYS A 68 -4.77 -30.23 -6.41
N LYS A 69 -5.42 -29.06 -6.26
CA LYS A 69 -4.84 -27.78 -6.70
C LYS A 69 -3.54 -27.45 -5.96
N SER A 70 -3.48 -27.76 -4.66
CA SER A 70 -2.26 -27.61 -3.85
C SER A 70 -1.10 -28.41 -4.46
N GLU A 71 -1.35 -29.67 -4.85
CA GLU A 71 -0.36 -30.50 -5.51
C GLU A 71 0.05 -29.95 -6.88
N GLU A 72 -0.90 -29.46 -7.68
CA GLU A 72 -0.63 -28.84 -8.99
C GLU A 72 0.33 -27.64 -8.84
N TYR A 73 0.05 -26.72 -7.92
CA TYR A 73 0.95 -25.59 -7.63
C TYR A 73 2.30 -26.04 -7.08
N ARG A 74 2.34 -27.09 -6.26
CA ARG A 74 3.61 -27.66 -5.78
C ARG A 74 4.45 -28.23 -6.93
N LYS A 75 3.81 -28.92 -7.89
CA LYS A 75 4.48 -29.46 -9.09
C LYS A 75 5.01 -28.32 -9.97
N LEU A 76 4.25 -27.24 -10.11
CA LEU A 76 4.72 -26.05 -10.82
C LEU A 76 5.91 -25.39 -10.11
N GLY A 77 5.85 -25.25 -8.77
CA GLY A 77 6.99 -24.78 -7.97
C GLY A 77 8.24 -25.67 -8.13
N ASN A 78 8.08 -26.99 -8.22
CA ASN A 78 9.19 -27.90 -8.50
C ASN A 78 9.80 -27.66 -9.88
N LYS A 79 8.98 -27.37 -10.90
CA LYS A 79 9.46 -27.04 -12.25
C LYS A 79 10.35 -25.81 -12.23
N TYR A 80 9.92 -24.74 -11.57
CA TYR A 80 10.73 -23.52 -11.39
C TYR A 80 12.00 -23.79 -10.57
N PHE A 81 11.91 -24.55 -9.49
CA PHE A 81 13.09 -24.89 -8.67
C PHE A 81 14.16 -25.68 -9.45
N LEU A 82 13.75 -26.53 -10.40
CA LEU A 82 14.65 -27.36 -11.19
C LEU A 82 15.28 -26.63 -12.40
N SER A 83 14.85 -25.42 -12.74
CA SER A 83 15.50 -24.65 -13.82
C SER A 83 16.90 -24.17 -13.45
N HIS A 84 17.19 -24.08 -12.15
CA HIS A 84 18.41 -23.51 -11.59
C HIS A 84 18.65 -22.03 -11.96
N ASP A 85 17.62 -21.33 -12.46
CA ASP A 85 17.65 -19.88 -12.64
C ASP A 85 17.27 -19.18 -11.31
N PRO A 86 18.10 -18.26 -10.80
CA PRO A 86 17.75 -17.48 -9.61
C PRO A 86 16.43 -16.70 -9.73
N HIS A 87 16.05 -16.23 -10.93
CA HIS A 87 14.76 -15.56 -11.14
C HIS A 87 13.58 -16.52 -10.91
N ASP A 88 13.72 -17.77 -11.36
CA ASP A 88 12.69 -18.80 -11.18
C ASP A 88 12.57 -19.24 -9.71
N TYR A 89 13.57 -19.04 -8.88
CA TYR A 89 13.44 -19.30 -7.43
C TYR A 89 12.38 -18.42 -6.76
N VAL A 90 12.20 -17.19 -7.24
CA VAL A 90 11.12 -16.32 -6.76
C VAL A 90 9.74 -16.88 -7.13
N GLU A 91 9.60 -17.40 -8.36
CA GLU A 91 8.37 -18.07 -8.79
C GLU A 91 8.14 -19.38 -8.04
N ALA A 92 9.18 -20.15 -7.78
CA ALA A 92 9.09 -21.36 -6.97
C ALA A 92 8.55 -21.04 -5.56
N LEU A 93 9.06 -19.99 -4.89
CA LEU A 93 8.56 -19.55 -3.59
C LEU A 93 7.08 -19.14 -3.64
N LYS A 94 6.69 -18.37 -4.67
CA LYS A 94 5.29 -17.97 -4.90
C LYS A 94 4.39 -19.20 -5.02
N GLU A 95 4.76 -20.15 -5.88
CA GLU A 95 3.96 -21.35 -6.15
C GLU A 95 3.91 -22.31 -4.95
N TYR A 96 4.97 -22.42 -4.14
CA TYR A 96 4.91 -23.18 -2.89
C TYR A 96 4.02 -22.52 -1.83
N ASN A 97 4.05 -21.19 -1.70
CA ASN A 97 3.13 -20.49 -0.79
C ASN A 97 1.67 -20.61 -1.27
N LYS A 98 1.44 -20.50 -2.58
CA LYS A 98 0.14 -20.75 -3.19
C LYS A 98 -0.33 -22.19 -2.95
N SER A 99 0.55 -23.17 -3.12
CA SER A 99 0.29 -24.57 -2.78
C SER A 99 -0.14 -24.73 -1.32
N ALA A 100 0.59 -24.15 -0.37
CA ALA A 100 0.21 -24.17 1.05
C ALA A 100 -1.13 -23.46 1.31
N CYS A 101 -1.42 -22.38 0.59
CA CYS A 101 -2.68 -21.65 0.70
C CYS A 101 -3.88 -22.42 0.13
N PHE A 102 -3.69 -23.28 -0.87
CA PHE A 102 -4.76 -24.13 -1.40
C PHE A 102 -4.94 -25.44 -0.64
N ALA A 103 -3.98 -25.86 0.19
CA ALA A 103 -4.06 -27.12 0.92
C ALA A 103 -5.19 -27.13 1.97
N LEU A 104 -5.97 -28.22 1.96
CA LEU A 104 -6.91 -28.60 3.00
C LEU A 104 -6.19 -29.37 4.10
N SER A 105 -5.42 -30.40 3.74
CA SER A 105 -4.69 -31.22 4.71
C SER A 105 -3.43 -30.55 5.23
N THR A 106 -3.13 -30.81 6.51
CA THR A 106 -1.90 -30.35 7.16
C THR A 106 -0.66 -30.97 6.51
N GLU A 107 -0.75 -32.18 5.95
CA GLU A 107 0.35 -32.84 5.23
C GLU A 107 0.74 -32.06 3.96
N HIS A 108 -0.23 -31.65 3.15
CA HIS A 108 0.04 -30.85 1.94
C HIS A 108 0.62 -29.47 2.30
N LYS A 109 0.10 -28.82 3.36
CA LYS A 109 0.68 -27.58 3.91
C LYS A 109 2.14 -27.79 4.31
N SER A 110 2.42 -28.82 5.11
CA SER A 110 3.79 -29.14 5.57
C SER A 110 4.73 -29.43 4.41
N THR A 111 4.29 -30.20 3.43
CA THR A 111 5.08 -30.57 2.25
C THR A 111 5.43 -29.33 1.42
N ALA A 112 4.46 -28.45 1.14
CA ALA A 112 4.69 -27.22 0.40
C ALA A 112 5.68 -26.28 1.12
N ILE A 113 5.54 -26.12 2.45
CA ILE A 113 6.45 -25.32 3.27
C ILE A 113 7.85 -25.97 3.36
N SER A 114 7.93 -27.31 3.34
CA SER A 114 9.19 -28.05 3.26
C SER A 114 9.91 -27.86 1.92
N ASN A 115 9.16 -27.71 0.83
CA ASN A 115 9.71 -27.35 -0.48
C ASN A 115 10.20 -25.90 -0.51
N ARG A 116 9.46 -24.97 0.11
CA ARG A 116 9.86 -23.56 0.28
C ARG A 116 11.26 -23.43 0.89
N SER A 117 11.58 -24.18 1.95
CA SER A 117 12.91 -24.16 2.56
C SER A 117 14.03 -24.69 1.66
N ALA A 118 13.73 -25.57 0.69
CA ALA A 118 14.74 -26.02 -0.27
C ALA A 118 15.17 -24.87 -1.20
N VAL A 119 14.22 -24.03 -1.62
CA VAL A 119 14.50 -22.83 -2.44
C VAL A 119 15.33 -21.83 -1.64
N LEU A 120 14.91 -21.52 -0.41
CA LEU A 120 15.62 -20.58 0.47
C LEU A 120 17.07 -21.03 0.74
N PHE A 121 17.29 -22.33 0.93
CA PHE A 121 18.64 -22.88 1.06
C PHE A 121 19.48 -22.67 -0.22
N LYS A 122 18.90 -22.86 -1.41
CA LYS A 122 19.60 -22.63 -2.68
C LYS A 122 19.90 -21.15 -2.94
N MET A 123 19.08 -20.27 -2.40
CA MET A 123 19.30 -18.82 -2.44
C MET A 123 20.25 -18.32 -1.33
N GLU A 124 20.85 -19.22 -0.54
CA GLU A 124 21.71 -18.89 0.60
C GLU A 124 21.01 -18.04 1.69
N MET A 125 19.67 -18.06 1.71
CA MET A 125 18.84 -17.42 2.72
C MET A 125 18.67 -18.37 3.92
N PHE A 126 19.79 -18.66 4.60
CA PHE A 126 19.87 -19.70 5.62
C PHE A 126 18.95 -19.48 6.83
N PRO A 127 18.81 -18.27 7.40
CA PRO A 127 17.87 -18.03 8.50
C PRO A 127 16.42 -18.20 8.07
N GLU A 128 16.03 -17.69 6.89
CA GLU A 128 14.68 -17.86 6.33
C GLU A 128 14.37 -19.33 6.07
N CYS A 129 15.37 -20.09 5.62
CA CYS A 129 15.28 -21.53 5.44
C CYS A 129 14.96 -22.22 6.78
N ILE A 130 15.69 -21.89 7.86
CA ILE A 130 15.45 -22.43 9.21
C ILE A 130 14.01 -22.11 9.68
N GLU A 131 13.55 -20.86 9.50
CA GLU A 131 12.19 -20.49 9.88
C GLU A 131 11.12 -21.24 9.07
N SER A 132 11.36 -21.47 7.77
CA SER A 132 10.46 -22.31 6.97
C SER A 132 10.46 -23.77 7.43
N ILE A 133 11.60 -24.32 7.84
CA ILE A 133 11.67 -25.68 8.40
C ILE A 133 10.90 -25.75 9.72
N ARG A 134 11.06 -24.75 10.60
CA ARG A 134 10.31 -24.63 11.85
C ARG A 134 8.80 -24.62 11.59
N LEU A 135 8.34 -23.79 10.67
CA LEU A 135 6.92 -23.74 10.28
C LEU A 135 6.43 -25.06 9.67
N ALA A 136 7.23 -25.75 8.85
CA ALA A 136 6.84 -27.05 8.30
C ALA A 136 6.54 -28.09 9.40
N ARG A 137 7.31 -28.05 10.50
CA ARG A 137 7.17 -28.95 11.67
C ARG A 137 5.96 -28.63 12.54
N GLU A 138 5.39 -27.43 12.46
CA GLU A 138 4.14 -27.09 13.16
C GLU A 138 2.92 -27.77 12.52
N PHE A 139 3.06 -28.26 11.29
CA PHE A 139 2.06 -29.07 10.60
C PHE A 139 2.42 -30.57 10.64
N SER A 140 1.53 -31.43 10.14
CA SER A 140 1.76 -32.88 10.04
C SER A 140 2.88 -33.20 9.04
N LEU A 141 4.14 -33.16 9.50
CA LEU A 141 5.33 -33.39 8.69
C LEU A 141 5.44 -34.88 8.29
N PRO A 142 5.48 -35.21 6.98
CA PRO A 142 5.70 -36.58 6.53
C PRO A 142 7.05 -37.14 7.02
N GLU A 143 7.05 -38.39 7.48
CA GLU A 143 8.26 -39.05 8.02
C GLU A 143 9.43 -39.00 7.04
N ARG A 144 9.16 -39.25 5.75
CA ARG A 144 10.13 -39.19 4.65
C ARG A 144 10.86 -37.86 4.49
N LEU A 145 10.36 -36.78 5.10
CA LEU A 145 10.96 -35.44 5.00
C LEU A 145 11.80 -35.06 6.22
N LYS A 146 11.69 -35.77 7.35
CA LYS A 146 12.35 -35.39 8.62
C LYS A 146 13.87 -35.28 8.46
N ASP A 147 14.54 -36.36 8.07
CA ASP A 147 15.99 -36.41 7.89
C ASP A 147 16.49 -35.36 6.90
N LYS A 148 15.72 -35.15 5.82
CA LYS A 148 16.05 -34.16 4.78
C LYS A 148 15.99 -32.73 5.30
N LEU A 149 15.02 -32.42 6.17
CA LEU A 149 14.91 -31.10 6.79
C LEU A 149 15.96 -30.91 7.89
N GLU A 150 16.22 -31.94 8.70
CA GLU A 150 17.27 -31.91 9.73
C GLU A 150 18.65 -31.66 9.14
N HIS A 151 19.01 -32.40 8.09
CA HIS A 151 20.27 -32.19 7.38
C HIS A 151 20.38 -30.77 6.81
N ARG A 152 19.31 -30.26 6.18
CA ARG A 152 19.28 -28.90 5.64
C ARG A 152 19.43 -27.84 6.73
N GLU A 153 18.73 -28.00 7.86
CA GLU A 153 18.82 -27.10 9.00
C GLU A 153 20.24 -27.10 9.59
N GLN A 154 20.87 -28.27 9.73
CA GLN A 154 22.26 -28.38 10.17
C GLN A 154 23.16 -27.58 9.22
N MET A 155 23.09 -27.83 7.91
CA MET A 155 23.89 -27.10 6.93
C MET A 155 23.69 -25.57 7.01
N CYS A 156 22.45 -25.10 7.17
CA CYS A 156 22.17 -23.68 7.40
C CYS A 156 22.90 -23.15 8.64
N ARG A 157 22.81 -23.87 9.77
CA ARG A 157 23.47 -23.47 11.03
C ARG A 157 24.98 -23.46 10.88
N GLU A 158 25.56 -24.40 10.14
CA GLU A 158 27.00 -24.44 9.88
C GLU A 158 27.47 -23.24 9.06
N LYS A 159 26.71 -22.84 8.03
CA LYS A 159 26.99 -21.65 7.22
C LYS A 159 26.92 -20.37 8.05
N LEU A 160 25.91 -20.25 8.90
CA LEU A 160 25.68 -19.07 9.74
C LEU A 160 26.73 -18.87 10.85
N ARG A 161 27.46 -19.92 11.27
CA ARG A 161 28.52 -19.77 12.30
C ARG A 161 29.65 -18.82 11.89
N ASN A 162 29.85 -18.64 10.59
CA ASN A 162 30.94 -17.84 10.05
C ASN A 162 30.50 -16.46 9.57
N GLU A 163 29.21 -16.11 9.75
CA GLU A 163 28.70 -14.82 9.28
C GLU A 163 28.81 -13.75 10.39
N PRO A 164 29.34 -12.56 10.07
CA PRO A 164 29.36 -11.46 11.03
C PRO A 164 27.95 -10.97 11.33
N PRO A 165 27.67 -10.51 12.56
CA PRO A 165 26.40 -9.88 12.88
C PRO A 165 26.21 -8.61 12.04
N GLU A 166 25.06 -8.50 11.39
CA GLU A 166 24.72 -7.35 10.56
C GLU A 166 24.03 -6.25 11.37
N ASP A 167 24.42 -4.99 11.13
CA ASP A 167 23.76 -3.83 11.71
C ASP A 167 22.33 -3.67 11.14
N VAL A 168 21.36 -3.82 12.04
CA VAL A 168 19.94 -3.55 11.73
C VAL A 168 19.67 -2.08 11.93
N LEU A 169 19.40 -1.37 10.85
CA LEU A 169 18.83 -0.03 10.97
C LEU A 169 17.36 -0.17 11.41
N VAL A 170 17.01 0.45 12.54
CA VAL A 170 15.63 0.60 12.99
C VAL A 170 15.24 2.05 12.70
N PRO A 171 14.12 2.31 12.00
CA PRO A 171 13.72 3.65 11.66
C PRO A 171 13.27 4.35 12.94
N MET A 172 13.74 5.58 13.10
CA MET A 172 13.33 6.44 14.20
C MET A 172 13.09 7.82 13.64
N ILE A 173 12.27 8.59 14.36
CA ILE A 173 12.10 10.02 14.08
C ILE A 173 13.36 10.70 14.59
N ASP A 174 14.00 11.49 13.73
CA ASP A 174 15.31 12.11 14.03
C ASP A 174 15.20 13.33 14.96
N LEU A 175 13.98 13.73 15.31
CA LEU A 175 13.63 14.88 16.13
C LEU A 175 12.84 14.44 17.37
N PRO A 176 12.74 15.28 18.42
CA PRO A 176 11.82 15.02 19.52
C PRO A 176 10.41 14.72 19.01
N VAL A 177 9.80 13.66 19.51
CA VAL A 177 8.46 13.22 19.05
C VAL A 177 7.35 14.05 19.71
N ASN A 178 6.23 14.18 19.02
CA ASN A 178 5.05 14.80 19.59
C ASN A 178 4.48 13.92 20.72
N GLU A 179 4.19 14.53 21.88
CA GLU A 179 3.75 13.82 23.07
C GLU A 179 2.41 13.09 22.87
N LYS A 180 1.47 13.69 22.13
CA LYS A 180 0.16 13.08 21.82
C LYS A 180 0.19 12.24 20.55
N ILE A 181 1.14 12.48 19.65
CA ILE A 181 1.22 11.78 18.36
C ILE A 181 2.65 11.27 18.19
N PRO A 182 3.05 10.20 18.91
CA PRO A 182 4.46 9.80 19.02
C PRO A 182 5.09 9.30 17.71
N TYR A 183 4.29 9.16 16.65
CA TYR A 183 4.76 8.81 15.31
C TYR A 183 4.99 10.03 14.40
N ILE A 184 4.95 11.26 14.92
CA ILE A 184 5.37 12.47 14.20
C ILE A 184 6.34 13.31 15.06
N ALA A 185 7.14 14.15 14.42
CA ALA A 185 8.02 15.12 15.10
C ALA A 185 7.19 16.19 15.84
N LYS A 186 7.67 16.62 17.01
CA LYS A 186 7.03 17.60 17.90
C LYS A 186 6.81 18.95 17.24
N CYS A 187 7.74 19.37 16.38
CA CYS A 187 7.72 20.64 15.66
C CYS A 187 6.68 20.68 14.53
N LEU A 188 5.93 19.61 14.26
CA LEU A 188 4.87 19.61 13.26
C LEU A 188 3.54 20.06 13.85
N ALA A 189 2.91 21.05 13.21
CA ALA A 189 1.65 21.60 13.69
C ALA A 189 0.60 21.71 12.59
N LEU A 190 -0.64 21.37 12.94
CA LEU A 190 -1.80 21.59 12.08
C LEU A 190 -2.18 23.07 12.07
N ARG A 191 -2.42 23.61 10.88
CA ARG A 191 -2.97 24.95 10.63
C ARG A 191 -4.09 24.85 9.61
N GLU A 192 -4.91 25.90 9.54
CA GLU A 192 -5.97 26.02 8.55
C GLU A 192 -6.01 27.43 7.96
N ASN A 193 -6.17 27.54 6.65
CA ASN A 193 -6.43 28.82 5.98
C ASN A 193 -7.23 28.61 4.67
N LYS A 194 -7.71 29.70 4.08
CA LYS A 194 -8.51 29.65 2.83
C LYS A 194 -7.74 29.11 1.61
N LYS A 195 -6.41 29.18 1.61
CA LYS A 195 -5.57 28.80 0.46
C LYS A 195 -5.31 27.30 0.40
N PHE A 196 -5.02 26.69 1.55
CA PHE A 196 -4.58 25.30 1.66
C PHE A 196 -5.56 24.41 2.42
N GLY A 197 -6.64 24.99 2.97
CA GLY A 197 -7.46 24.30 3.97
C GLY A 197 -6.60 23.89 5.16
N ARG A 198 -6.85 22.69 5.68
CA ARG A 198 -6.02 22.02 6.69
C ARG A 198 -4.66 21.69 6.08
N HIS A 199 -3.57 22.04 6.76
CA HIS A 199 -2.21 21.78 6.31
C HIS A 199 -1.25 21.67 7.50
N ILE A 200 -0.14 20.97 7.30
CA ILE A 200 0.90 20.81 8.30
C ILE A 200 2.04 21.80 8.03
N ILE A 201 2.48 22.51 9.05
CA ILE A 201 3.68 23.37 9.01
C ILE A 201 4.76 22.84 9.94
N ALA A 202 6.00 23.25 9.70
CA ALA A 202 7.08 23.16 10.68
C ALA A 202 7.09 24.41 11.57
N GLU A 203 7.10 24.28 12.89
CA GLU A 203 7.25 25.40 13.83
C GLU A 203 8.71 25.81 14.05
N GLU A 204 9.64 24.94 13.63
CA GLU A 204 11.08 25.12 13.71
C GLU A 204 11.72 24.79 12.36
N GLU A 205 12.98 25.18 12.17
CA GLU A 205 13.73 24.80 10.98
C GLU A 205 14.03 23.29 11.00
N ILE A 206 13.81 22.61 9.87
CA ILE A 206 14.11 21.19 9.70
C ILE A 206 15.16 21.01 8.59
N PRO A 207 16.33 20.41 8.87
CA PRO A 207 17.33 20.12 7.85
C PRO A 207 16.82 19.11 6.81
N ALA A 208 17.44 19.09 5.63
CA ALA A 208 17.26 17.97 4.68
C ALA A 208 17.83 16.68 5.25
N GLY A 209 17.25 15.53 4.93
CA GLY A 209 17.69 14.22 5.40
C GLY A 209 17.17 13.82 6.78
N THR A 210 16.05 14.39 7.22
CA THR A 210 15.48 14.19 8.55
C THR A 210 14.16 13.43 8.44
N ILE A 211 14.04 12.30 9.15
CA ILE A 211 12.79 11.54 9.30
C ILE A 211 11.91 12.28 10.30
N ILE A 212 10.75 12.77 9.83
CA ILE A 212 9.83 13.60 10.62
C ILE A 212 8.52 12.89 10.97
N ALA A 213 8.23 11.73 10.38
CA ALA A 213 7.10 10.91 10.75
C ALA A 213 7.31 9.44 10.37
N LEU A 214 6.70 8.53 11.14
CA LEU A 214 6.61 7.09 10.90
C LEU A 214 5.14 6.66 10.97
N ASP A 215 4.37 7.05 9.98
CA ASP A 215 2.90 6.97 10.02
C ASP A 215 2.40 5.52 9.88
N LYS A 216 1.40 5.15 10.69
CA LYS A 216 0.75 3.83 10.66
C LYS A 216 -0.59 3.92 9.94
N PRO A 217 -0.92 2.93 9.07
CA PRO A 217 -2.16 2.97 8.32
C PRO A 217 -3.36 2.75 9.24
N TYR A 218 -4.48 3.41 8.95
CA TYR A 218 -5.79 2.98 9.45
C TYR A 218 -6.14 1.61 8.87
N CYS A 219 -6.04 1.48 7.54
CA CYS A 219 -6.07 0.19 6.87
C CYS A 219 -5.24 0.22 5.58
N GLN A 220 -4.93 -0.96 5.08
CA GLN A 220 -4.13 -1.17 3.88
C GLN A 220 -4.56 -2.45 3.17
N VAL A 221 -4.32 -2.50 1.85
CA VAL A 221 -4.69 -3.62 0.99
C VAL A 221 -3.53 -4.05 0.13
N ILE A 222 -3.44 -5.35 -0.12
CA ILE A 222 -2.48 -5.95 -1.02
C ILE A 222 -3.06 -6.08 -2.43
N VAL A 223 -2.23 -5.90 -3.45
CA VAL A 223 -2.63 -6.19 -4.83
C VAL A 223 -2.54 -7.69 -5.14
N ASN A 224 -3.34 -8.15 -6.09
CA ASN A 224 -3.47 -9.57 -6.42
C ASN A 224 -2.13 -10.23 -6.85
N SER A 225 -1.23 -9.50 -7.52
CA SER A 225 0.09 -10.02 -7.97
C SER A 225 1.07 -10.28 -6.83
N HIS A 226 0.81 -9.74 -5.64
CA HIS A 226 1.70 -9.83 -4.48
C HIS A 226 1.19 -10.75 -3.37
N LYS A 227 -0.04 -11.26 -3.49
CA LYS A 227 -0.51 -12.31 -2.58
C LYS A 227 0.42 -13.53 -2.71
N TYR A 228 0.61 -14.25 -1.62
CA TYR A 228 1.59 -15.35 -1.46
C TYR A 228 3.07 -14.94 -1.32
N ILE A 229 3.45 -13.66 -1.41
CA ILE A 229 4.81 -13.20 -1.06
C ILE A 229 4.83 -12.11 0.00
N ARG A 230 3.69 -11.51 0.32
CA ARG A 230 3.53 -10.54 1.39
C ARG A 230 2.44 -10.96 2.37
N CYS A 231 2.59 -10.54 3.62
CA CYS A 231 1.55 -10.72 4.64
C CYS A 231 0.31 -9.90 4.29
N THR A 232 -0.88 -10.46 4.44
CA THR A 232 -2.16 -9.78 4.15
C THR A 232 -2.42 -8.60 5.10
N THR A 233 -1.91 -8.66 6.33
CA THR A 233 -2.17 -7.66 7.38
C THR A 233 -1.16 -6.52 7.35
N CYS A 234 0.13 -6.83 7.37
CA CYS A 234 1.21 -5.84 7.49
C CYS A 234 1.92 -5.53 6.17
N LEU A 235 1.61 -6.25 5.09
CA LEU A 235 2.20 -6.12 3.75
C LEU A 235 3.73 -6.33 3.66
N LEU A 236 4.38 -6.76 4.75
CA LEU A 236 5.78 -7.15 4.75
C LEU A 236 6.04 -8.29 3.77
N GLN A 237 7.13 -8.17 3.00
CA GLN A 237 7.61 -9.20 2.08
C GLN A 237 8.43 -10.26 2.80
N VAL A 238 7.73 -11.22 3.39
CA VAL A 238 8.29 -12.32 4.18
C VAL A 238 7.73 -13.67 3.72
N PRO A 239 7.97 -14.07 2.45
CA PRO A 239 7.38 -15.29 1.88
C PRO A 239 7.69 -16.54 2.70
N HIS A 240 8.83 -16.57 3.39
CA HIS A 240 9.28 -17.67 4.24
C HIS A 240 8.52 -17.81 5.57
N LEU A 241 7.77 -16.80 6.00
CA LEU A 241 6.98 -16.81 7.24
C LEU A 241 5.48 -16.95 6.99
N LEU A 242 5.04 -16.99 5.73
CA LEU A 242 3.62 -16.95 5.43
C LEU A 242 2.91 -18.23 5.86
N ILE A 243 1.92 -18.04 6.72
CA ILE A 243 0.95 -19.01 7.24
C ILE A 243 -0.37 -18.77 6.48
N PRO A 244 -0.93 -19.78 5.80
CA PRO A 244 -2.17 -19.60 5.06
C PRO A 244 -3.38 -19.40 5.98
N CYS A 245 -4.40 -18.69 5.47
CA CYS A 245 -5.73 -18.71 6.07
C CYS A 245 -6.28 -20.15 6.08
N ASP A 246 -7.11 -20.48 7.06
CA ASP A 246 -7.67 -21.84 7.20
C ASP A 246 -8.84 -22.11 6.25
N THR A 247 -9.46 -21.06 5.72
CA THR A 247 -10.70 -21.14 4.94
C THR A 247 -10.52 -20.67 3.50
N CYS A 248 -10.07 -19.43 3.28
CA CYS A 248 -9.89 -18.92 1.91
C CYS A 248 -8.54 -19.31 1.29
N THR A 249 -8.46 -19.14 -0.02
CA THR A 249 -7.27 -19.35 -0.86
C THR A 249 -6.50 -18.07 -1.13
N GLN A 250 -6.87 -16.94 -0.51
CA GLN A 250 -6.41 -15.61 -0.91
C GLN A 250 -5.44 -14.96 0.08
N ALA A 251 -5.57 -15.28 1.37
CA ALA A 251 -4.83 -14.61 2.44
C ALA A 251 -3.77 -15.52 3.07
N MET A 252 -2.61 -14.94 3.33
CA MET A 252 -1.57 -15.51 4.18
C MET A 252 -1.01 -14.45 5.14
N PHE A 253 -0.47 -14.88 6.28
CA PHE A 253 -0.06 -14.01 7.38
C PHE A 253 1.36 -14.36 7.82
N CYS A 254 2.18 -13.38 8.17
CA CYS A 254 3.55 -13.64 8.63
C CYS A 254 3.66 -14.13 10.08
N SER A 255 2.57 -14.05 10.85
CA SER A 255 2.53 -14.47 12.25
C SER A 255 1.09 -14.69 12.70
N MET A 256 0.92 -15.41 13.82
CA MET A 256 -0.39 -15.54 14.46
C MET A 256 -0.97 -14.20 14.89
N ALA A 257 -0.14 -13.29 15.42
CA ALA A 257 -0.59 -11.93 15.74
C ALA A 257 -1.14 -11.18 14.51
N CYS A 258 -0.53 -11.31 13.34
CA CYS A 258 -1.07 -10.72 12.11
C CYS A 258 -2.38 -11.40 11.65
N LYS A 259 -2.50 -12.72 11.81
CA LYS A 259 -3.71 -13.47 11.49
C LYS A 259 -4.87 -13.07 12.41
N GLU A 260 -4.63 -13.01 13.72
CA GLU A 260 -5.61 -12.59 14.73
C GLU A 260 -6.04 -11.14 14.54
N LYS A 261 -5.08 -10.22 14.31
CA LYS A 261 -5.39 -8.83 13.99
C LYS A 261 -6.28 -8.73 12.75
N ALA A 262 -5.95 -9.44 11.68
CA ALA A 262 -6.77 -9.44 10.47
C ALA A 262 -8.17 -9.99 10.72
N LEU A 263 -8.31 -11.11 11.43
CA LEU A 263 -9.62 -11.68 11.77
C LEU A 263 -10.47 -10.69 12.57
N LYS A 264 -9.86 -9.97 13.51
CA LYS A 264 -10.52 -8.93 14.31
C LYS A 264 -10.95 -7.72 13.48
N GLU A 265 -10.10 -7.25 12.56
CA GLU A 265 -10.26 -5.93 11.91
C GLU A 265 -10.85 -5.92 10.50
N PHE A 266 -10.81 -7.04 9.76
CA PHE A 266 -11.44 -7.08 8.44
C PHE A 266 -11.71 -8.49 7.90
N HIS A 267 -10.79 -9.43 8.14
CA HIS A 267 -10.75 -10.68 7.40
C HIS A 267 -11.90 -11.61 7.76
N ALA A 268 -12.45 -11.56 8.97
CA ALA A 268 -13.64 -12.35 9.31
C ALA A 268 -14.83 -12.04 8.37
N ILE A 269 -14.97 -10.77 7.94
CA ILE A 269 -16.00 -10.34 6.99
C ILE A 269 -15.58 -10.60 5.55
N GLU A 270 -14.34 -10.29 5.21
CA GLU A 270 -13.85 -10.37 3.83
C GLU A 270 -13.50 -11.78 3.37
N CYS A 271 -13.28 -12.73 4.27
CA CYS A 271 -12.72 -14.04 3.93
C CYS A 271 -13.53 -14.78 2.87
N ALA A 272 -14.87 -14.72 2.95
CA ALA A 272 -15.78 -15.38 2.00
C ALA A 272 -15.85 -14.68 0.64
N VAL A 273 -15.37 -13.45 0.54
CA VAL A 273 -15.44 -12.61 -0.67
C VAL A 273 -14.06 -12.15 -1.14
N SER A 274 -12.99 -12.71 -0.59
CA SER A 274 -11.63 -12.22 -0.83
C SER A 274 -11.21 -12.44 -2.28
N GLY A 275 -11.69 -13.53 -2.93
CA GLY A 275 -11.40 -13.80 -4.34
C GLY A 275 -12.06 -12.76 -5.23
N SER A 276 -13.33 -12.47 -4.97
CA SER A 276 -14.14 -11.48 -5.67
C SER A 276 -13.53 -10.09 -5.53
N LEU A 277 -13.18 -9.68 -4.31
CA LEU A 277 -12.53 -8.39 -4.06
C LEU A 277 -11.26 -8.26 -4.92
N LEU A 278 -10.33 -9.22 -4.84
CA LEU A 278 -9.03 -9.17 -5.52
C LEU A 278 -9.13 -9.30 -7.06
N LYS A 279 -10.11 -10.03 -7.59
CA LYS A 279 -10.30 -10.23 -9.04
C LYS A 279 -11.07 -9.08 -9.69
N LEU A 280 -12.01 -8.47 -8.97
CA LEU A 280 -12.82 -7.38 -9.50
C LEU A 280 -12.06 -6.06 -9.46
N PHE A 281 -11.50 -5.70 -8.31
CA PHE A 281 -11.17 -4.32 -7.99
C PHE A 281 -9.68 -3.99 -8.12
N ARG A 282 -9.41 -2.79 -8.63
CA ARG A 282 -8.10 -2.14 -8.51
C ARG A 282 -7.81 -1.75 -7.05
N PRO A 283 -6.55 -1.44 -6.69
CA PRO A 283 -6.15 -1.18 -5.31
C PRO A 283 -6.96 -0.07 -4.61
N GLU A 284 -7.41 0.95 -5.34
CA GLU A 284 -8.21 2.06 -4.82
C GLU A 284 -9.58 1.58 -4.34
N TYR A 285 -10.26 0.75 -5.13
CA TYR A 285 -11.58 0.20 -4.78
C TYR A 285 -11.48 -0.97 -3.78
N LEU A 286 -10.37 -1.71 -3.80
CA LEU A 286 -10.04 -2.67 -2.74
C LEU A 286 -9.91 -1.97 -1.38
N LEU A 287 -9.19 -0.85 -1.35
CA LEU A 287 -9.02 -0.05 -0.13
C LEU A 287 -10.35 0.57 0.33
N ALA A 288 -11.18 1.05 -0.60
CA ALA A 288 -12.53 1.51 -0.29
C ALA A 288 -13.37 0.41 0.38
N SER A 289 -13.31 -0.81 -0.15
CA SER A 289 -14.00 -1.98 0.43
C SER A 289 -13.49 -2.31 1.83
N ARG A 290 -12.16 -2.29 2.04
CA ARG A 290 -11.53 -2.50 3.35
C ARG A 290 -11.96 -1.43 4.36
N MET A 291 -12.00 -0.16 3.94
CA MET A 291 -12.45 0.95 4.79
C MET A 291 -13.90 0.77 5.24
N VAL A 292 -14.79 0.32 4.35
CA VAL A 292 -16.18 -0.01 4.70
C VAL A 292 -16.20 -1.07 5.80
N VAL A 293 -15.47 -2.19 5.63
CA VAL A 293 -15.44 -3.26 6.63
C VAL A 293 -14.93 -2.77 7.98
N CYS A 294 -13.79 -2.08 8.01
CA CYS A 294 -13.21 -1.54 9.24
C CYS A 294 -14.13 -0.52 9.91
N ALA A 295 -14.79 0.35 9.12
CA ALA A 295 -15.74 1.33 9.62
C ALA A 295 -16.95 0.68 10.28
N TYR A 296 -17.56 -0.32 9.64
CA TYR A 296 -18.70 -1.04 10.22
C TYR A 296 -18.31 -1.83 11.47
N GLN A 297 -17.12 -2.44 11.50
CA GLN A 297 -16.62 -3.13 12.70
C GLN A 297 -16.26 -2.20 13.85
N ALA A 298 -16.11 -0.89 13.61
CA ALA A 298 -15.91 0.10 14.67
C ALA A 298 -17.17 0.36 15.49
N PHE A 299 -18.35 -0.10 15.03
CA PHE A 299 -19.63 0.12 15.69
C PHE A 299 -20.37 -1.20 15.94
N PRO A 300 -21.23 -1.26 16.97
CA PRO A 300 -22.02 -2.45 17.24
C PRO A 300 -23.02 -2.76 16.11
N ASP A 301 -23.66 -1.72 15.59
CA ASP A 301 -24.75 -1.77 14.62
C ASP A 301 -24.80 -0.51 13.73
N THR A 302 -25.62 -0.58 12.68
CA THR A 302 -25.78 0.48 11.68
C THR A 302 -26.38 1.77 12.25
N GLN A 303 -27.31 1.68 13.21
CA GLN A 303 -27.99 2.86 13.78
C GLN A 303 -27.02 3.70 14.62
N THR A 304 -26.22 3.03 15.46
CA THR A 304 -25.16 3.64 16.26
C THR A 304 -24.13 4.32 15.36
N MET A 305 -23.70 3.63 14.29
CA MET A 305 -22.80 4.20 13.29
C MET A 305 -23.38 5.48 12.69
N GLN A 306 -24.63 5.46 12.20
CA GLN A 306 -25.29 6.64 11.61
C GLN A 306 -25.29 7.86 12.54
N GLY A 307 -25.57 7.66 13.84
CA GLY A 307 -25.51 8.72 14.85
C GLY A 307 -24.10 9.29 15.01
N ALA A 308 -23.10 8.41 15.10
CA ALA A 308 -21.70 8.79 15.22
C ALA A 308 -21.21 9.58 14.00
N LEU A 309 -21.55 9.16 12.77
CA LEU A 309 -21.11 9.87 11.55
C LEU A 309 -21.64 11.30 11.48
N LYS A 310 -22.91 11.53 11.87
CA LYS A 310 -23.47 12.88 11.95
C LYS A 310 -22.67 13.79 12.89
N LYS A 311 -22.22 13.23 14.02
CA LYS A 311 -21.34 13.94 14.97
C LYS A 311 -19.96 14.20 14.35
N MET A 312 -19.36 13.20 13.71
CA MET A 312 -18.05 13.33 13.04
C MET A 312 -18.06 14.43 11.96
N GLU A 313 -19.11 14.49 11.13
CA GLU A 313 -19.29 15.51 10.09
C GLU A 313 -19.43 16.92 10.66
N LYS A 314 -20.06 17.05 11.84
CA LYS A 314 -20.18 18.33 12.54
C LYS A 314 -18.86 18.78 13.16
N GLU A 315 -18.13 17.86 13.79
CA GLU A 315 -16.92 18.17 14.54
C GLU A 315 -15.66 18.26 13.65
N LYS A 316 -15.64 17.53 12.53
CA LYS A 316 -14.52 17.47 11.56
C LYS A 316 -13.15 17.22 12.19
N LYS A 317 -13.13 16.42 13.27
CA LYS A 317 -11.92 16.09 14.00
C LYS A 317 -10.90 15.40 13.10
N THR A 318 -9.65 15.82 13.25
CA THR A 318 -8.46 15.22 12.65
C THR A 318 -7.70 14.43 13.70
N ILE A 319 -6.60 13.79 13.29
CA ILE A 319 -5.74 13.05 14.22
C ILE A 319 -5.13 13.94 15.32
N PHE A 320 -4.98 15.25 15.07
CA PHE A 320 -4.51 16.23 16.06
C PHE A 320 -5.49 16.50 17.20
N ASN A 321 -6.72 15.96 17.13
CA ASN A 321 -7.72 16.07 18.18
C ASN A 321 -7.69 14.89 19.16
N PHE A 322 -6.82 13.89 18.95
CA PHE A 322 -6.75 12.67 19.76
C PHE A 322 -5.37 12.50 20.40
N ASP A 323 -5.31 11.71 21.48
CA ASP A 323 -4.07 11.30 22.13
C ASP A 323 -3.69 9.89 21.66
N CYS A 324 -2.85 9.84 20.64
CA CYS A 324 -2.31 8.60 20.06
C CYS A 324 -1.11 8.03 20.85
N SER A 325 -0.75 8.61 22.00
CA SER A 325 0.17 7.93 22.93
C SER A 325 -0.49 6.71 23.60
N GLN A 326 -1.82 6.67 23.57
CA GLN A 326 -2.66 5.58 24.05
C GLN A 326 -3.32 4.84 22.88
N GLU A 327 -3.83 3.63 23.14
CA GLU A 327 -4.58 2.86 22.18
C GLU A 327 -5.95 3.51 21.95
N LEU A 328 -6.13 4.16 20.79
CA LEU A 328 -7.41 4.73 20.39
C LEU A 328 -8.48 3.65 20.18
N SER A 329 -9.72 3.97 20.55
CA SER A 329 -10.87 3.13 20.23
C SER A 329 -11.09 3.02 18.71
N PRO A 330 -11.79 1.98 18.22
CA PRO A 330 -12.11 1.85 16.79
C PRO A 330 -12.82 3.09 16.21
N GLU A 331 -13.75 3.69 16.97
CA GLU A 331 -14.46 4.92 16.55
C GLU A 331 -13.49 6.11 16.43
N GLU A 332 -12.59 6.29 17.40
CA GLU A 332 -11.59 7.37 17.36
C GLU A 332 -10.60 7.19 16.20
N LYS A 333 -10.21 5.94 15.88
CA LYS A 333 -9.37 5.63 14.72
C LYS A 333 -10.07 5.95 13.40
N TYR A 334 -11.37 5.68 13.31
CA TYR A 334 -12.15 5.91 12.10
C TYR A 334 -12.58 7.37 11.91
N THR A 335 -12.80 8.12 13.00
CA THR A 335 -13.23 9.54 12.95
C THR A 335 -12.42 10.40 11.97
N PRO A 336 -11.08 10.46 12.04
CA PRO A 336 -10.30 11.29 11.12
C PRO A 336 -10.27 10.74 9.69
N ILE A 337 -10.59 9.45 9.47
CA ILE A 337 -10.71 8.85 8.13
C ILE A 337 -12.03 9.24 7.50
N HIS A 338 -13.14 9.19 8.25
CA HIS A 338 -14.44 9.58 7.75
C HIS A 338 -14.47 11.04 7.29
N THR A 339 -13.72 11.94 7.95
CA THR A 339 -13.68 13.38 7.67
C THR A 339 -12.63 13.80 6.62
N LEU A 340 -12.02 12.82 5.94
CA LEU A 340 -11.16 13.08 4.79
C LEU A 340 -11.95 13.66 3.61
N VAL A 341 -11.24 14.37 2.75
CA VAL A 341 -11.84 15.07 1.61
C VAL A 341 -12.32 14.07 0.56
N THR A 342 -13.53 14.26 0.05
CA THR A 342 -14.06 13.45 -1.07
C THR A 342 -13.94 14.16 -2.41
N ASN A 343 -13.83 15.49 -2.42
CA ASN A 343 -13.88 16.36 -3.62
C ASN A 343 -15.10 16.15 -4.53
N GLU A 344 -16.12 15.40 -4.12
CA GLU A 344 -17.26 15.02 -4.96
C GLU A 344 -17.99 16.24 -5.57
N ASN A 345 -18.04 17.35 -4.84
CA ASN A 345 -18.69 18.58 -5.29
C ASN A 345 -17.88 19.37 -6.32
N ASN A 346 -16.60 19.06 -6.48
CA ASN A 346 -15.70 19.67 -7.47
C ASN A 346 -15.72 18.94 -8.81
N HIS A 347 -16.43 17.82 -8.90
CA HIS A 347 -16.45 16.96 -10.08
C HIS A 347 -17.81 16.93 -10.77
N ASP A 348 -17.78 16.65 -12.08
CA ASP A 348 -18.96 16.48 -12.91
C ASP A 348 -19.47 15.04 -12.89
N GLU A 349 -20.59 14.79 -13.58
CA GLU A 349 -21.17 13.45 -13.64
C GLU A 349 -20.29 12.43 -14.36
N ASN A 350 -19.39 12.86 -15.26
CA ASN A 350 -18.47 11.96 -15.97
C ASN A 350 -17.46 11.34 -14.99
N TYR A 351 -16.90 12.16 -14.10
CA TYR A 351 -15.96 11.71 -13.08
C TYR A 351 -16.64 10.82 -12.02
N LEU A 352 -17.89 11.15 -11.63
CA LEU A 352 -18.60 10.39 -10.59
C LEU A 352 -19.14 9.05 -11.09
N LEU A 353 -19.42 8.90 -12.39
CA LEU A 353 -20.01 7.70 -13.00
C LEU A 353 -19.23 6.40 -12.69
N PRO A 354 -17.90 6.30 -12.92
CA PRO A 354 -17.12 5.13 -12.53
C PRO A 354 -17.27 4.77 -11.05
N ASN A 355 -17.28 5.78 -10.18
CA ASN A 355 -17.40 5.58 -8.74
C ASN A 355 -18.78 5.02 -8.34
N TYR A 356 -19.85 5.43 -9.01
CA TYR A 356 -21.16 4.82 -8.81
C TYR A 356 -21.22 3.37 -9.27
N VAL A 357 -20.69 3.06 -10.46
CA VAL A 357 -20.64 1.68 -10.97
C VAL A 357 -19.83 0.78 -10.04
N MET A 358 -18.67 1.24 -9.58
CA MET A 358 -17.86 0.47 -8.63
C MET A 358 -18.55 0.31 -7.27
N SER A 359 -19.29 1.33 -6.82
CA SER A 359 -20.10 1.22 -5.60
C SER A 359 -21.20 0.17 -5.73
N CYS A 360 -21.81 0.03 -6.91
CA CYS A 360 -22.77 -1.04 -7.22
C CYS A 360 -22.13 -2.43 -7.06
N LEU A 361 -20.93 -2.62 -7.62
CA LEU A 361 -20.21 -3.89 -7.57
C LEU A 361 -19.77 -4.23 -6.15
N ILE A 362 -19.23 -3.26 -5.39
CA ILE A 362 -18.84 -3.46 -3.98
C ILE A 362 -20.08 -3.81 -3.14
N PHE A 363 -21.20 -3.12 -3.34
CA PHE A 363 -22.46 -3.42 -2.68
C PHE A 363 -22.93 -4.84 -2.98
N ASN A 364 -22.87 -5.27 -4.25
CA ASN A 364 -23.23 -6.62 -4.65
C ASN A 364 -22.34 -7.68 -3.97
N VAL A 365 -21.02 -7.46 -3.95
CA VAL A 365 -20.05 -8.37 -3.29
C VAL A 365 -20.41 -8.58 -1.82
N PHE A 366 -20.63 -7.52 -1.05
CA PHE A 366 -20.97 -7.67 0.37
C PHE A 366 -22.38 -8.22 0.60
N LYS A 367 -23.37 -7.76 -0.18
CA LYS A 367 -24.77 -8.21 -0.03
C LYS A 367 -24.94 -9.69 -0.38
N LYS A 368 -24.28 -10.18 -1.43
CA LYS A 368 -24.45 -11.54 -1.92
C LYS A 368 -23.42 -12.51 -1.33
N GLY A 369 -22.15 -12.13 -1.29
CA GLY A 369 -21.06 -13.02 -0.93
C GLY A 369 -20.65 -13.05 0.55
N SER A 370 -20.88 -11.98 1.32
CA SER A 370 -20.51 -11.96 2.75
C SER A 370 -21.72 -12.15 3.65
N THR A 371 -22.03 -13.41 3.97
CA THR A 371 -23.14 -13.77 4.87
C THR A 371 -23.01 -13.10 6.24
N ILE A 372 -21.80 -13.06 6.80
CA ILE A 372 -21.51 -12.42 8.10
C ILE A 372 -21.86 -10.93 8.04
N PHE A 373 -21.43 -10.22 6.98
CA PHE A 373 -21.73 -8.79 6.84
C PHE A 373 -23.22 -8.55 6.66
N ARG A 374 -23.86 -9.30 5.74
CA ARG A 374 -25.29 -9.17 5.44
C ARG A 374 -26.15 -9.38 6.69
N GLN A 375 -25.95 -10.49 7.40
CA GLN A 375 -26.77 -10.84 8.56
C GLN A 375 -26.60 -9.86 9.71
N ARG A 376 -25.40 -9.28 9.86
CA ARG A 376 -25.11 -8.37 10.96
C ARG A 376 -25.56 -6.93 10.67
N TYR A 377 -25.39 -6.45 9.45
CA TYR A 377 -25.51 -5.02 9.15
C TYR A 377 -26.55 -4.66 8.09
N LEU A 378 -27.08 -5.62 7.32
CA LEU A 378 -28.02 -5.38 6.21
C LEU A 378 -29.38 -6.04 6.49
N THR A 379 -30.01 -5.64 7.59
CA THR A 379 -31.28 -6.22 8.06
C THR A 379 -32.51 -5.51 7.50
N THR A 380 -32.35 -4.25 7.09
CA THR A 380 -33.41 -3.39 6.56
C THR A 380 -33.03 -2.76 5.23
N ARG A 381 -34.00 -2.14 4.53
CA ARG A 381 -33.71 -1.40 3.30
C ARG A 381 -32.91 -0.12 3.59
N GLU A 382 -33.15 0.48 4.75
CA GLU A 382 -32.43 1.63 5.27
C GLU A 382 -30.95 1.30 5.49
N ASP A 383 -30.65 0.12 6.02
CA ASP A 383 -29.27 -0.37 6.16
C ASP A 383 -28.56 -0.50 4.80
N GLU A 384 -29.25 -1.05 3.81
CA GLU A 384 -28.70 -1.15 2.45
C GLU A 384 -28.42 0.21 1.84
N ASN A 385 -29.34 1.17 2.01
CA ASN A 385 -29.17 2.53 1.50
C ASN A 385 -28.02 3.24 2.23
N PHE A 386 -27.90 3.05 3.54
CA PHE A 386 -26.78 3.57 4.30
C PHE A 386 -25.44 2.99 3.82
N LEU A 387 -25.36 1.66 3.62
CA LEU A 387 -24.16 1.01 3.08
C LEU A 387 -23.76 1.61 1.72
N LYS A 388 -24.69 1.78 0.79
CA LYS A 388 -24.41 2.39 -0.52
C LYS A 388 -23.79 3.78 -0.40
N ASN A 389 -24.32 4.62 0.48
CA ASN A 389 -23.77 5.95 0.74
C ASN A 389 -22.35 5.88 1.32
N ILE A 390 -22.10 4.95 2.25
CA ILE A 390 -20.77 4.75 2.87
C ILE A 390 -19.75 4.18 1.87
N ILE A 391 -20.16 3.24 1.01
CA ILE A 391 -19.31 2.72 -0.07
C ILE A 391 -18.89 3.85 -0.99
N PHE A 392 -19.84 4.65 -1.49
CA PHE A 392 -19.53 5.75 -2.41
C PHE A 392 -18.55 6.74 -1.78
N ARG A 393 -18.81 7.13 -0.52
CA ARG A 393 -17.91 8.01 0.22
C ARG A 393 -16.50 7.43 0.32
N HIS A 394 -16.36 6.15 0.64
CA HIS A 394 -15.05 5.51 0.76
C HIS A 394 -14.35 5.31 -0.58
N CYS A 395 -15.08 5.12 -1.69
CA CYS A 395 -14.51 5.20 -3.03
C CYS A 395 -13.85 6.57 -3.23
N MET A 396 -14.60 7.65 -2.98
CA MET A 396 -14.08 9.01 -3.12
C MET A 396 -12.91 9.28 -2.16
N ILE A 397 -13.00 8.90 -0.89
CA ILE A 397 -11.88 9.05 0.06
C ILE A 397 -10.63 8.33 -0.45
N SER A 398 -10.76 7.11 -0.96
CA SER A 398 -9.64 6.31 -1.46
C SER A 398 -8.92 7.01 -2.61
N PHE A 399 -9.64 7.53 -3.61
CA PHE A 399 -9.05 8.21 -4.77
C PHE A 399 -8.25 9.47 -4.42
N HIS A 400 -8.66 10.19 -3.38
CA HIS A 400 -8.07 11.50 -3.08
C HIS A 400 -7.05 11.48 -1.94
N ASN A 401 -6.99 10.40 -1.16
CA ASN A 401 -6.22 10.37 0.09
C ASN A 401 -5.33 9.14 0.25
N ALA A 402 -5.49 8.10 -0.58
CA ALA A 402 -4.69 6.89 -0.46
C ALA A 402 -3.22 7.13 -0.84
N ASN A 403 -2.33 6.42 -0.15
CA ASN A 403 -0.92 6.35 -0.53
C ASN A 403 -0.64 5.00 -1.19
N LEU A 404 -0.01 5.06 -2.37
CA LEU A 404 0.52 3.91 -3.07
C LEU A 404 1.74 3.35 -2.31
N LEU A 405 1.80 2.02 -2.22
CA LEU A 405 2.92 1.28 -1.65
C LEU A 405 3.67 0.57 -2.76
N SER A 406 4.96 0.86 -2.87
CA SER A 406 5.86 0.29 -3.86
C SER A 406 7.20 -0.08 -3.27
N CYS A 407 7.95 -0.94 -3.96
CA CYS A 407 9.35 -1.25 -3.66
C CYS A 407 10.22 -1.13 -4.92
N MET A 408 11.53 -0.98 -4.75
CA MET A 408 12.43 -0.83 -5.90
C MET A 408 12.68 -2.17 -6.61
N THR A 409 12.77 -2.14 -7.95
CA THR A 409 13.09 -3.32 -8.79
C THR A 409 14.43 -3.21 -9.51
N VAL A 410 14.79 -4.28 -10.23
CA VAL A 410 15.98 -4.36 -11.08
C VAL A 410 15.70 -3.68 -12.41
N ASN A 411 16.59 -2.79 -12.85
CA ASN A 411 16.61 -2.36 -14.24
C ASN A 411 17.32 -3.45 -15.08
N SER A 412 16.59 -4.05 -16.02
CA SER A 412 17.12 -5.07 -16.93
C SER A 412 18.17 -4.54 -17.91
N SER A 413 18.29 -3.22 -18.06
CA SER A 413 19.22 -2.56 -19.00
C SER A 413 20.48 -1.98 -18.36
N GLY A 414 20.71 -2.11 -17.05
CA GLY A 414 21.94 -1.61 -16.42
C GLY A 414 21.88 -1.40 -14.90
N PRO A 415 22.98 -0.91 -14.28
CA PRO A 415 23.00 -0.58 -12.87
C PRO A 415 22.18 0.70 -12.60
N GLY A 416 20.98 0.53 -12.04
CA GLY A 416 20.09 1.62 -11.63
C GLY A 416 18.75 1.07 -11.11
N PRO A 417 17.92 1.89 -10.43
CA PRO A 417 16.58 1.48 -10.04
C PRO A 417 15.74 1.17 -11.30
N GLY A 418 15.08 0.02 -11.31
CA GLY A 418 14.03 -0.31 -12.28
C GLY A 418 12.71 0.40 -11.96
N PRO A 419 11.63 0.14 -12.72
CA PRO A 419 10.30 0.66 -12.40
C PRO A 419 9.89 0.27 -10.98
N GLU A 420 9.07 1.09 -10.32
CA GLU A 420 8.57 0.75 -8.99
C GLU A 420 7.59 -0.45 -9.07
N ASP A 421 7.74 -1.41 -8.17
CA ASP A 421 6.84 -2.56 -8.05
C ASP A 421 5.78 -2.27 -6.99
N GLU A 422 4.61 -1.90 -7.48
CA GLU A 422 3.43 -1.57 -6.70
C GLU A 422 2.83 -2.83 -6.06
N TYR A 423 2.71 -2.83 -4.73
CA TYR A 423 2.25 -4.00 -4.00
C TYR A 423 1.01 -3.76 -3.13
N GLY A 424 0.55 -2.52 -3.00
CA GLY A 424 -0.66 -2.22 -2.25
C GLY A 424 -0.98 -0.73 -2.17
N ASN A 425 -2.12 -0.42 -1.56
CA ASN A 425 -2.49 0.93 -1.16
C ASN A 425 -2.77 0.96 0.34
N ARG A 426 -2.58 2.12 0.95
CA ARG A 426 -2.93 2.39 2.35
C ARG A 426 -3.65 3.71 2.50
N ILE A 427 -4.33 3.86 3.63
CA ILE A 427 -4.85 5.14 4.09
C ILE A 427 -4.49 5.37 5.55
N SER A 428 -4.18 6.61 5.90
CA SER A 428 -3.92 7.04 7.26
C SER A 428 -4.37 8.47 7.45
N SER A 429 -4.63 8.85 8.69
CA SER A 429 -5.15 10.16 9.03
C SER A 429 -4.10 11.27 8.92
N PHE A 430 -2.83 10.99 9.24
CA PHE A 430 -1.77 11.99 9.24
C PHE A 430 -1.27 12.31 7.82
N THR A 431 -0.86 11.32 7.03
CA THR A 431 -0.33 11.58 5.67
C THR A 431 -1.36 12.21 4.73
N SER A 432 -2.66 12.00 4.96
CA SER A 432 -3.73 12.66 4.19
C SER A 432 -3.91 14.16 4.52
N LEU A 433 -3.25 14.69 5.55
CA LEU A 433 -3.20 16.13 5.85
C LEU A 433 -2.06 16.86 5.12
N ILE A 434 -1.24 16.12 4.37
CA ILE A 434 -0.05 16.64 3.70
C ILE A 434 -0.42 17.04 2.28
N ASN A 435 -0.33 18.33 2.00
CA ASN A 435 -0.71 18.88 0.71
C ASN A 435 0.34 18.63 -0.37
N HIS A 436 -0.12 18.83 -1.60
CA HIS A 436 0.68 18.72 -2.81
C HIS A 436 1.59 19.93 -3.06
N SER A 437 2.80 19.67 -3.54
CA SER A 437 3.62 20.61 -4.32
C SER A 437 4.35 19.86 -5.43
N CYS A 438 4.40 20.43 -6.64
CA CYS A 438 5.12 19.81 -7.76
C CYS A 438 6.63 19.71 -7.49
N CYS A 439 7.16 20.55 -6.60
CA CYS A 439 8.54 20.58 -6.14
C CYS A 439 8.60 20.45 -4.61
N SER A 440 7.92 19.45 -4.06
CA SER A 440 7.74 19.27 -2.61
C SER A 440 9.05 19.20 -1.81
N ASN A 441 8.95 19.36 -0.49
CA ASN A 441 10.09 19.38 0.45
C ASN A 441 10.23 18.08 1.26
N THR A 442 9.26 17.16 1.17
CA THR A 442 9.36 15.80 1.69
C THR A 442 9.10 14.72 0.63
N ARG A 443 9.44 13.49 0.99
CA ARG A 443 9.05 12.25 0.32
C ARG A 443 8.58 11.23 1.35
N CYS A 444 7.70 10.34 0.94
CA CYS A 444 7.21 9.26 1.80
C CYS A 444 7.44 7.89 1.16
N PHE A 445 7.91 6.92 1.94
CA PHE A 445 8.15 5.56 1.48
C PHE A 445 7.79 4.52 2.55
N PRO A 446 7.49 3.28 2.17
CA PRO A 446 7.36 2.19 3.14
C PRO A 446 8.71 1.96 3.84
N ILE A 447 8.70 1.96 5.18
CA ILE A 447 9.86 1.62 6.00
C ILE A 447 9.39 0.57 7.01
N GLY A 448 9.72 -0.69 6.74
CA GLY A 448 9.21 -1.83 7.50
C GLY A 448 7.68 -1.89 7.47
N THR A 449 7.04 -1.75 8.64
CA THR A 449 5.57 -1.75 8.79
C THR A 449 4.97 -0.33 8.83
N SER A 450 5.81 0.70 8.74
CA SER A 450 5.40 2.12 8.80
C SER A 450 5.59 2.80 7.44
N TYR A 451 5.08 4.03 7.31
CA TYR A 451 5.33 4.87 6.14
C TYR A 451 6.11 6.09 6.60
N GLY A 452 7.40 6.10 6.29
CA GLY A 452 8.32 7.11 6.76
C GLY A 452 8.28 8.34 5.88
N MET A 453 8.15 9.51 6.49
CA MET A 453 8.25 10.80 5.83
C MET A 453 9.62 11.41 6.13
N VAL A 454 10.37 11.72 5.07
CA VAL A 454 11.72 12.27 5.15
C VAL A 454 11.81 13.59 4.40
N THR A 455 12.50 14.57 4.99
CA THR A 455 12.78 15.85 4.33
C THR A 455 13.83 15.65 3.24
N ILE A 456 13.54 16.15 2.04
CA ILE A 456 14.48 16.17 0.90
C ILE A 456 15.06 17.56 0.64
N LYS A 457 14.58 18.56 1.38
CA LYS A 457 15.02 19.96 1.36
C LYS A 457 15.07 20.48 2.79
N LYS A 458 15.82 21.57 3.01
CA LYS A 458 15.67 22.36 4.22
C LYS A 458 14.26 22.97 4.24
N ILE A 459 13.61 22.93 5.40
CA ILE A 459 12.27 23.49 5.64
C ILE A 459 12.42 24.60 6.67
N ALA A 460 11.99 25.81 6.34
CA ALA A 460 12.07 26.94 7.28
C ALA A 460 10.94 26.87 8.34
N ALA A 461 11.16 27.50 9.49
CA ALA A 461 10.10 27.70 10.47
C ALA A 461 8.92 28.47 9.85
N GLY A 462 7.70 27.99 10.07
CA GLY A 462 6.47 28.48 9.46
C GLY A 462 6.19 27.94 8.05
N GLU A 463 7.11 27.20 7.43
CA GLU A 463 6.91 26.62 6.10
C GLU A 463 6.01 25.38 6.18
N GLN A 464 5.16 25.20 5.17
CA GLN A 464 4.30 24.04 5.03
C GLN A 464 5.08 22.79 4.61
N ILE A 465 4.74 21.66 5.21
CA ILE A 465 5.18 20.33 4.77
C ILE A 465 4.39 19.95 3.53
N PHE A 466 5.10 19.72 2.43
CA PHE A 466 4.52 19.27 1.18
C PHE A 466 5.07 17.91 0.80
N ASN A 467 4.19 17.07 0.26
CA ASN A 467 4.57 15.89 -0.51
C ASN A 467 4.12 16.06 -1.97
N THR A 468 4.49 15.13 -2.84
CA THR A 468 4.00 15.04 -4.21
C THR A 468 2.80 14.09 -4.29
N PHE A 469 1.86 14.37 -5.18
CA PHE A 469 0.71 13.49 -5.48
C PHE A 469 0.95 12.70 -6.78
N GLY A 470 2.22 12.51 -7.16
CA GLY A 470 2.62 11.98 -8.46
C GLY A 470 2.74 13.05 -9.56
N ILE A 471 2.44 14.31 -9.26
CA ILE A 471 2.47 15.43 -10.22
C ILE A 471 3.80 16.18 -10.10
N PHE A 472 4.80 15.82 -10.91
CA PHE A 472 6.16 16.38 -10.82
C PHE A 472 6.44 17.40 -11.92
N TYR A 473 7.11 18.51 -11.59
CA TYR A 473 7.57 19.47 -12.61
C TYR A 473 8.70 18.94 -13.48
N THR A 474 9.44 17.93 -13.01
CA THR A 474 10.56 17.35 -13.72
C THR A 474 10.14 16.49 -14.92
N SER A 475 8.89 15.99 -14.93
CA SER A 475 8.37 15.08 -15.97
C SER A 475 7.06 15.53 -16.62
N MET A 476 6.42 16.58 -16.10
CA MET A 476 5.15 17.10 -16.64
C MET A 476 5.23 18.60 -16.84
N GLU A 477 4.77 19.08 -17.99
CA GLU A 477 4.62 20.52 -18.28
C GLU A 477 3.62 21.21 -17.35
N LEU A 478 3.75 22.53 -17.18
CA LEU A 478 2.92 23.33 -16.28
C LEU A 478 1.42 23.10 -16.47
N LYS A 479 0.94 23.12 -17.71
CA LYS A 479 -0.47 22.94 -18.03
C LYS A 479 -0.96 21.55 -17.60
N MET A 480 -0.23 20.50 -17.98
CA MET A 480 -0.57 19.13 -17.58
C MET A 480 -0.63 18.97 -16.06
N ARG A 481 0.30 19.58 -15.32
CA ARG A 481 0.29 19.53 -13.84
C ARG A 481 -0.93 20.21 -13.24
N GLN A 482 -1.32 21.37 -13.77
CA GLN A 482 -2.48 22.11 -13.28
C GLN A 482 -3.79 21.43 -13.67
N ASP A 483 -3.86 20.87 -14.88
CA ASP A 483 -5.01 20.11 -15.35
C ASP A 483 -5.20 18.84 -14.51
N GLU A 484 -4.14 18.06 -14.27
CA GLU A 484 -4.19 16.85 -13.42
C GLU A 484 -4.61 17.19 -11.98
N ALA A 485 -4.01 18.22 -11.37
CA ALA A 485 -4.36 18.65 -10.02
C ALA A 485 -5.83 19.10 -9.92
N LEU A 486 -6.34 19.76 -10.96
CA LEU A 486 -7.72 20.23 -11.00
C LEU A 486 -8.69 19.07 -11.24
N GLN A 487 -8.40 18.21 -12.21
CA GLN A 487 -9.28 17.11 -12.61
C GLN A 487 -9.38 16.01 -11.57
N VAL A 488 -8.29 15.73 -10.84
CA VAL A 488 -8.27 14.67 -9.83
C VAL A 488 -8.52 15.22 -8.44
N TYR A 489 -7.94 16.37 -8.08
CA TYR A 489 -7.97 16.87 -6.69
C TYR A 489 -8.79 18.15 -6.50
N GLY A 490 -9.40 18.68 -7.56
CA GLY A 490 -10.29 19.85 -7.49
C GLY A 490 -9.59 21.17 -7.18
N PHE A 491 -8.27 21.28 -7.40
CA PHE A 491 -7.53 22.53 -7.16
C PHE A 491 -6.51 22.85 -8.25
N GLN A 492 -6.30 24.14 -8.53
CA GLN A 492 -5.22 24.59 -9.40
C GLN A 492 -3.92 24.77 -8.61
N CYS A 493 -2.87 24.00 -8.94
CA CYS A 493 -1.60 24.07 -8.22
C CYS A 493 -0.87 25.41 -8.42
N LYS A 494 -0.54 26.07 -7.30
CA LYS A 494 0.21 27.34 -7.22
C LYS A 494 1.49 27.21 -6.38
N CYS A 495 2.13 26.03 -6.44
CA CYS A 495 3.42 25.82 -5.79
C CYS A 495 4.53 26.67 -6.43
N LEU A 496 5.73 26.68 -5.82
CA LEU A 496 6.87 27.44 -6.34
C LEU A 496 7.20 27.09 -7.79
N ALA A 497 7.24 25.81 -8.13
CA ALA A 497 7.51 25.34 -9.49
C ALA A 497 6.45 25.77 -10.50
N CYS A 498 5.17 25.79 -10.12
CA CYS A 498 4.12 26.28 -11.01
C CYS A 498 4.16 27.81 -11.16
N THR A 499 4.39 28.53 -10.06
CA THR A 499 4.41 30.00 -10.06
C THR A 499 5.60 30.56 -10.86
N ARG A 500 6.76 29.91 -10.77
CA ARG A 500 7.98 30.29 -11.51
C ARG A 500 8.14 29.55 -12.84
N ASN A 501 7.17 28.73 -13.22
CA ASN A 501 7.21 27.88 -14.41
C ASN A 501 8.56 27.15 -14.57
N PHE A 502 8.94 26.35 -13.57
CA PHE A 502 10.18 25.57 -13.66
C PHE A 502 10.17 24.66 -14.88
N SER A 503 11.30 24.65 -15.60
CA SER A 503 11.55 23.76 -16.73
C SER A 503 11.53 22.29 -16.31
N MET A 504 11.21 21.40 -17.27
CA MET A 504 11.34 19.96 -17.08
C MET A 504 12.82 19.56 -17.00
N TYR A 505 13.09 18.34 -16.54
CA TYR A 505 14.44 17.86 -16.22
C TYR A 505 15.48 18.11 -17.31
N ASN A 506 15.14 17.85 -18.57
CA ASN A 506 16.05 17.98 -19.71
C ASN A 506 16.50 19.44 -19.97
N ASP A 507 15.70 20.41 -19.53
CA ASP A 507 15.88 21.84 -19.79
C ASP A 507 16.26 22.61 -18.51
N LEU A 508 16.63 21.90 -17.44
CA LEU A 508 17.08 22.52 -16.19
C LEU A 508 18.46 23.16 -16.35
N PRO A 509 18.71 24.29 -15.67
CA PRO A 509 20.03 24.91 -15.68
C PRO A 509 21.06 23.99 -15.02
N GLU A 510 22.26 23.97 -15.59
CA GLU A 510 23.42 23.25 -15.07
C GLU A 510 24.59 24.25 -14.85
N PRO A 511 24.56 25.05 -13.77
CA PRO A 511 25.55 26.09 -13.54
C PRO A 511 26.95 25.51 -13.35
N ALA A 512 27.95 26.04 -14.06
CA ALA A 512 29.34 25.57 -13.97
C ALA A 512 29.99 25.82 -12.59
N ASN A 513 29.45 26.75 -11.81
CA ASN A 513 29.92 27.03 -10.45
C ASN A 513 29.40 26.04 -9.40
N LEU A 514 28.47 25.16 -9.76
CA LEU A 514 28.05 24.04 -8.92
C LEU A 514 28.88 22.79 -9.23
N PRO A 515 29.43 22.11 -8.22
CA PRO A 515 30.12 20.85 -8.46
C PRO A 515 29.17 19.84 -9.11
N PRO A 516 29.61 19.11 -10.15
CA PRO A 516 28.77 18.12 -10.83
C PRO A 516 28.36 17.02 -9.84
N PHE A 517 27.09 16.63 -9.88
CA PHE A 517 26.58 15.53 -9.07
C PHE A 517 26.71 14.22 -9.86
N LYS A 518 27.78 13.47 -9.63
CA LYS A 518 28.06 12.22 -10.38
C LYS A 518 27.31 11.04 -9.77
N ALA A 519 26.02 10.90 -10.08
CA ALA A 519 25.18 9.80 -9.58
C ALA A 519 25.80 8.40 -9.83
N ASP A 520 26.48 8.20 -10.95
CA ASP A 520 27.06 6.89 -11.33
C ASP A 520 28.24 6.46 -10.46
N LEU A 521 28.97 7.38 -9.83
CA LEU A 521 30.03 7.03 -8.88
C LEU A 521 29.45 6.37 -7.62
N PHE A 522 28.21 6.72 -7.24
CA PHE A 522 27.54 6.16 -6.07
C PHE A 522 26.90 4.79 -6.37
N ARG A 523 26.48 4.53 -7.61
CA ARG A 523 25.87 3.25 -8.00
C ARG A 523 26.85 2.08 -8.02
N ASN A 524 28.15 2.34 -8.13
CA ASN A 524 29.21 1.32 -8.20
C ASN A 524 29.83 0.94 -6.84
N MET A 525 29.47 1.60 -5.72
CA MET A 525 29.99 1.20 -4.40
C MET A 525 29.15 0.08 -3.77
N SER A 526 29.79 -0.77 -2.93
CA SER A 526 29.15 -1.90 -2.25
C SER A 526 27.92 -1.51 -1.42
N PRO A 527 26.96 -2.42 -1.20
CA PRO A 527 25.80 -2.17 -0.34
C PRO A 527 26.14 -1.92 1.13
N SER A 528 27.32 -2.33 1.61
CA SER A 528 27.85 -1.93 2.92
C SER A 528 28.14 -0.42 3.04
N SER A 529 28.16 0.31 1.91
CA SER A 529 28.43 1.75 1.87
C SER A 529 27.16 2.62 1.75
N GLN A 530 25.95 2.05 1.80
CA GLN A 530 24.71 2.80 1.51
C GLN A 530 24.43 3.94 2.50
N LYS A 531 24.78 3.76 3.77
CA LYS A 531 24.69 4.83 4.78
C LYS A 531 25.61 6.00 4.44
N ASP A 532 26.86 5.72 4.05
CA ASP A 532 27.83 6.74 3.66
C ASP A 532 27.41 7.46 2.37
N LYS A 533 26.82 6.74 1.40
CA LYS A 533 26.23 7.34 0.20
C LYS A 533 25.13 8.32 0.59
N PHE A 534 24.16 7.86 1.38
CA PHE A 534 23.05 8.69 1.84
C PHE A 534 23.57 9.97 2.54
N GLN A 535 24.56 9.85 3.42
CA GLN A 535 25.19 10.99 4.09
C GLN A 535 25.82 11.99 3.11
N LYS A 536 26.60 11.52 2.13
CA LYS A 536 27.21 12.40 1.10
C LYS A 536 26.16 13.13 0.26
N VAL A 537 25.05 12.46 -0.08
CA VAL A 537 23.94 13.10 -0.81
C VAL A 537 23.27 14.17 0.04
N VAL A 538 23.01 13.86 1.32
CA VAL A 538 22.44 14.82 2.28
C VAL A 538 23.34 16.04 2.44
N GLU A 539 24.66 15.85 2.57
CA GLU A 539 25.64 16.94 2.65
C GLU A 539 25.62 17.83 1.41
N TYR A 540 25.56 17.23 0.22
CA TYR A 540 25.46 17.97 -1.04
C TYR A 540 24.19 18.83 -1.07
N ILE A 541 23.03 18.25 -0.75
CA ILE A 541 21.74 18.96 -0.70
C ILE A 541 21.77 20.09 0.34
N ARG A 542 22.31 19.84 1.54
CA ARG A 542 22.41 20.85 2.59
C ARG A 542 23.31 22.03 2.18
N LYS A 543 24.42 21.74 1.50
CA LYS A 543 25.39 22.76 1.07
C LYS A 543 24.89 23.59 -0.10
N TYR A 544 24.30 22.95 -1.12
CA TYR A 544 23.99 23.61 -2.40
C TYR A 544 22.50 23.83 -2.65
N GLY A 545 21.59 23.36 -1.78
CA GLY A 545 20.15 23.37 -2.00
C GLY A 545 19.52 24.75 -2.28
N HIS A 546 20.19 25.84 -1.90
CA HIS A 546 19.75 27.21 -2.21
C HIS A 546 19.81 27.55 -3.72
N HIS A 547 20.51 26.75 -4.52
CA HIS A 547 20.55 26.88 -5.98
C HIS A 547 19.37 26.19 -6.69
N TYR A 548 18.45 25.55 -5.99
CA TYR A 548 17.31 24.84 -6.61
C TYR A 548 16.48 25.77 -7.53
N PRO A 549 16.04 25.33 -8.73
CA PRO A 549 16.05 23.97 -9.27
C PRO A 549 17.13 23.74 -10.34
N THR A 550 18.36 23.41 -9.95
CA THR A 550 19.39 23.01 -10.94
C THR A 550 19.31 21.52 -11.22
N LYS A 551 19.81 21.13 -12.40
CA LYS A 551 19.86 19.72 -12.80
C LYS A 551 20.62 18.87 -11.77
N GLN A 552 21.76 19.35 -11.27
CA GLN A 552 22.55 18.65 -10.26
C GLN A 552 21.77 18.42 -8.95
N LEU A 553 20.92 19.35 -8.52
CA LEU A 553 20.11 19.19 -7.31
C LEU A 553 18.94 18.23 -7.51
N VAL A 554 18.33 18.23 -8.70
CA VAL A 554 17.28 17.24 -9.03
C VAL A 554 17.87 15.83 -9.09
N GLU A 555 19.07 15.67 -9.67
CA GLU A 555 19.80 14.40 -9.63
C GLU A 555 20.14 13.97 -8.19
N ALA A 556 20.54 14.92 -7.33
CA ALA A 556 20.78 14.65 -5.92
C ALA A 556 19.49 14.25 -5.16
N GLU A 557 18.34 14.86 -5.45
CA GLU A 557 17.04 14.45 -4.89
C GLU A 557 16.66 13.02 -5.33
N SER A 558 16.91 12.66 -6.59
CA SER A 558 16.68 11.29 -7.08
C SER A 558 17.59 10.28 -6.39
N GLU A 559 18.88 10.58 -6.25
CA GLU A 559 19.84 9.70 -5.57
C GLU A 559 19.60 9.63 -4.06
N PHE A 560 19.07 10.69 -3.46
CA PHE A 560 18.60 10.68 -2.07
C PHE A 560 17.54 9.61 -1.87
N VAL A 561 16.51 9.60 -2.73
CA VAL A 561 15.42 8.63 -2.64
C VAL A 561 15.96 7.20 -2.79
N TYR A 562 16.82 6.99 -3.78
CA TYR A 562 17.42 5.68 -4.04
C TYR A 562 18.27 5.19 -2.85
N SER A 563 19.22 6.00 -2.38
CA SER A 563 20.12 5.64 -1.27
C SER A 563 19.38 5.47 0.05
N PHE A 564 18.36 6.29 0.33
CA PHE A 564 17.52 6.16 1.52
C PHE A 564 16.74 4.84 1.53
N ARG A 565 16.03 4.51 0.45
CA ARG A 565 15.28 3.23 0.33
C ARG A 565 16.22 2.04 0.37
N SER A 566 17.42 2.18 -0.22
CA SER A 566 18.47 1.17 -0.22
C SER A 566 18.97 0.86 1.19
N MET A 567 19.16 1.89 2.02
CA MET A 567 19.58 1.77 3.42
C MET A 567 18.57 0.97 4.26
N TYR A 568 17.28 1.07 3.94
CA TYR A 568 16.19 0.31 4.59
C TYR A 568 15.80 -0.98 3.85
N LYS A 569 16.59 -1.42 2.87
CA LYS A 569 16.38 -2.66 2.11
C LYS A 569 14.96 -2.77 1.47
N ASP A 570 14.39 -1.64 1.04
CA ASP A 570 13.08 -1.55 0.37
C ASP A 570 13.17 -2.00 -1.11
N TYR A 571 13.51 -3.27 -1.29
CA TYR A 571 13.69 -3.92 -2.58
C TYR A 571 12.70 -5.06 -2.75
N SER A 572 12.26 -5.26 -4.00
CA SER A 572 11.50 -6.45 -4.37
C SER A 572 12.33 -7.73 -4.15
N LEU A 573 11.64 -8.86 -3.96
CA LEU A 573 12.31 -10.15 -3.81
C LEU A 573 13.19 -10.50 -5.01
N TYR A 574 12.80 -10.13 -6.24
CA TYR A 574 13.64 -10.33 -7.43
C TYR A 574 14.95 -9.55 -7.36
N TRP A 575 14.90 -8.29 -6.91
CA TRP A 575 16.11 -7.49 -6.77
C TRP A 575 17.06 -8.09 -5.75
N ARG A 576 16.50 -8.58 -4.65
CA ARG A 576 17.27 -9.29 -3.61
C ARG A 576 18.02 -10.47 -4.21
N VAL A 577 17.34 -11.32 -5.00
CA VAL A 577 18.00 -12.47 -5.64
C VAL A 577 19.09 -12.04 -6.63
N HIS A 578 18.79 -11.06 -7.48
CA HIS A 578 19.73 -10.57 -8.50
C HIS A 578 21.04 -10.03 -7.91
N MET A 579 20.99 -9.40 -6.74
CA MET A 579 22.19 -8.91 -6.09
C MET A 579 22.97 -10.00 -5.34
N SER A 580 22.28 -11.01 -4.83
CA SER A 580 22.92 -12.19 -4.22
C SER A 580 23.77 -12.95 -5.24
N THR A 581 23.26 -13.13 -6.47
CA THR A 581 23.94 -13.89 -7.53
C THR A 581 25.16 -13.17 -8.10
N LYS A 582 25.22 -11.84 -7.96
CA LYS A 582 26.40 -11.02 -8.29
C LYS A 582 27.43 -10.95 -7.16
N GLY A 583 27.31 -11.78 -6.12
CA GLY A 583 28.22 -11.78 -4.96
C GLY A 583 28.22 -10.46 -4.19
N SER A 584 27.18 -9.64 -4.37
CA SER A 584 27.16 -8.25 -3.91
C SER A 584 26.37 -8.07 -2.61
N LEU A 585 25.61 -9.06 -2.13
CA LEU A 585 24.84 -8.98 -0.88
C LEU A 585 24.82 -10.33 -0.15
N SER A 586 25.27 -10.35 1.11
CA SER A 586 24.93 -11.41 2.07
C SER A 586 23.49 -11.20 2.54
N PHE A 587 22.61 -12.19 2.33
CA PHE A 587 21.21 -12.14 2.73
C PHE A 587 21.00 -12.80 4.09
N VAL A 588 20.68 -12.02 5.14
CA VAL A 588 20.21 -12.58 6.41
C VAL A 588 19.20 -11.70 7.15
N VAL A 589 18.22 -12.40 7.72
CA VAL A 589 17.15 -12.04 8.67
C VAL A 589 17.66 -11.38 9.95
N SER A 590 17.64 -10.06 10.01
CA SER A 590 17.72 -9.38 11.31
C SER A 590 16.82 -8.15 11.45
N GLN A 591 16.27 -7.64 10.34
CA GLN A 591 15.37 -6.48 10.41
C GLN A 591 14.01 -6.86 11.00
N TYR A 592 13.29 -7.84 10.46
CA TYR A 592 11.86 -7.95 10.77
C TYR A 592 11.49 -8.37 12.20
N ASN A 593 12.30 -9.18 12.90
CA ASN A 593 12.01 -9.54 14.30
C ASN A 593 12.17 -8.36 15.27
N LYS A 594 12.95 -7.33 14.92
CA LYS A 594 13.17 -6.12 15.76
C LYS A 594 12.20 -4.98 15.44
N TRP A 595 11.52 -5.03 14.29
CA TRP A 595 10.61 -3.97 13.82
C TRP A 595 9.15 -4.18 14.27
N THR A 596 8.93 -5.27 14.99
CA THR A 596 7.68 -5.58 15.68
C THR A 596 8.01 -5.79 17.15
N PRO A 597 7.53 -4.95 18.07
CA PRO A 597 7.57 -5.26 19.51
C PRO A 597 6.76 -6.52 19.89
N PHE A 598 6.03 -7.14 18.93
CA PHE A 598 5.00 -8.14 19.19
C PHE A 598 5.24 -9.53 18.56
N VAL A 599 6.44 -9.85 18.06
CA VAL A 599 6.70 -11.16 17.42
C VAL A 599 7.37 -12.18 18.33
N VAL A 600 7.73 -11.83 19.56
CA VAL A 600 8.14 -12.83 20.56
C VAL A 600 7.36 -12.59 21.85
N GLY A 601 6.12 -13.07 21.87
CA GLY A 601 5.56 -13.57 23.12
C GLY A 601 6.38 -14.79 23.51
N LYS A 602 7.37 -14.61 24.39
CA LYS A 602 7.66 -15.65 25.36
C LYS A 602 6.69 -15.42 26.54
N PRO A 603 6.20 -16.51 27.16
CA PRO A 603 5.15 -16.44 28.18
C PRO A 603 5.46 -15.45 29.29
#